data_AF-A0A2N8TI21-F1
#
_entry.id   AF-A0A2N8TI21-F1
#
_cell.length_a   1.000
_cell.length_b   1.000
_cell.length_c   1.000
_cell.angle_alpha   90.00
_cell.angle_beta   90.00
_cell.angle_gamma   90.00
#
_symmetry.space_group_name_H-M   'P 1'
#
loop_
_entity.id
_entity.type
_entity.pdbx_description
1 polymer ?
#
loop_
_entity_poly.entity_id
_entity_poly.type
_entity_poly.pdbx_seq_one_letter_code
_entity_poly.pdbx_strand_id
1 'polypeptide(L)'
;MIEIISRATWGARPWNGTPASVPLSARTEFFVHYDGGHEITRTGYAIMRAIEAVHIGQGWSGVGYNFVIDQAGTLYEGRGWRLQGAHCPGHNVSGLSVQFAIGGDQKPSAAALATGRALYEEACRRTGRRLAQKGHRDGFATACPGKHLYAWVQAGMPSGDYKPAPNPGGSLPGGSSAAARYQVTINGLVYGYGAKGKHVTRVGEALVKAGFGKHYTSGPGPVWTDADTENYAAFQKSLGHTGKAADGVPGEASLKKLLGTLPSKVTAKPKPPFPGRDKFGPGKSNTSITLLGQQLVRKGYGKHYTSGPGPKWSDADRKNLRDFQLAHRDLAGDADGIPGPKTWQLLFS
;
A
#
# COMPACT_ATOMS: atom_id res chain seq x y z
N MET A 1 -2.02 -16.72 6.60
CA MET A 1 -2.28 -15.29 6.85
C MET A 1 -3.59 -14.96 6.17
N ILE A 2 -4.53 -14.30 6.85
CA ILE A 2 -5.81 -13.93 6.24
C ILE A 2 -5.63 -12.73 5.31
N GLU A 3 -6.18 -12.80 4.10
CA GLU A 3 -6.18 -11.70 3.15
C GLU A 3 -7.36 -10.76 3.42
N ILE A 4 -7.09 -9.45 3.51
CA ILE A 4 -8.09 -8.42 3.81
C ILE A 4 -8.00 -7.34 2.74
N ILE A 5 -9.12 -7.08 2.08
CA ILE A 5 -9.24 -5.98 1.13
C ILE A 5 -9.42 -4.68 1.91
N SER A 6 -8.40 -3.82 1.84
CA SER A 6 -8.38 -2.56 2.57
C SER A 6 -9.49 -1.61 2.13
N ARG A 7 -9.85 -0.65 3.01
CA ARG A 7 -10.76 0.46 2.67
C ARG A 7 -10.41 1.15 1.35
N ALA A 8 -9.13 1.46 1.17
CA ALA A 8 -8.66 2.10 -0.05
C ALA A 8 -8.89 1.23 -1.29
N THR A 9 -8.68 -0.08 -1.17
CA THR A 9 -8.80 -1.03 -2.28
C THR A 9 -10.23 -1.19 -2.78
N TRP A 10 -11.23 -1.28 -1.88
CA TRP A 10 -12.62 -1.39 -2.31
C TRP A 10 -13.27 -0.03 -2.65
N GLY A 11 -12.54 1.08 -2.45
CA GLY A 11 -12.98 2.43 -2.81
C GLY A 11 -13.90 3.06 -1.78
N ALA A 12 -13.56 2.92 -0.50
CA ALA A 12 -14.29 3.53 0.60
C ALA A 12 -14.27 5.06 0.54
N ARG A 13 -15.37 5.69 0.94
CA ARG A 13 -15.40 7.14 1.13
C ARG A 13 -14.53 7.55 2.33
N PRO A 14 -14.03 8.80 2.35
CA PRO A 14 -13.48 9.40 3.56
C PRO A 14 -14.50 9.31 4.71
N TRP A 15 -14.01 9.17 5.95
CA TRP A 15 -14.87 9.07 7.11
C TRP A 15 -15.68 10.36 7.34
N ASN A 16 -16.97 10.25 7.64
CA ASN A 16 -17.82 11.34 8.09
C ASN A 16 -17.70 11.51 9.62
N GLY A 17 -16.62 12.18 10.04
CA GLY A 17 -16.15 12.13 11.43
C GLY A 17 -15.36 10.86 11.70
N THR A 18 -14.30 10.94 12.52
CA THR A 18 -13.38 9.81 12.70
C THR A 18 -13.88 8.90 13.82
N PRO A 19 -14.12 7.59 13.57
CA PRO A 19 -14.43 6.64 14.64
C PRO A 19 -13.33 6.61 15.71
N ALA A 20 -13.71 6.48 16.98
CA ALA A 20 -12.74 6.40 18.08
C ALA A 20 -11.81 5.19 17.93
N SER A 21 -10.56 5.34 18.34
CA SER A 21 -9.62 4.21 18.38
C SER A 21 -9.85 3.35 19.64
N VAL A 22 -9.77 2.03 19.48
CA VAL A 22 -9.93 1.05 20.55
C VAL A 22 -8.71 0.12 20.56
N PRO A 23 -8.01 -0.03 21.69
CA PRO A 23 -6.89 -0.95 21.79
C PRO A 23 -7.35 -2.40 21.71
N LEU A 24 -6.51 -3.29 21.17
CA LEU A 24 -6.83 -4.72 21.06
C LEU A 24 -7.06 -5.38 22.43
N SER A 25 -6.43 -4.86 23.48
CA SER A 25 -6.62 -5.33 24.87
C SER A 25 -8.03 -5.11 25.40
N ALA A 26 -8.80 -4.17 24.83
CA ALA A 26 -10.20 -3.94 25.18
C ALA A 26 -11.16 -4.93 24.48
N ARG A 27 -10.69 -5.70 23.49
CA ARG A 27 -11.54 -6.63 22.75
C ARG A 27 -11.69 -7.94 23.51
N THR A 28 -12.94 -8.34 23.78
CA THR A 28 -13.30 -9.58 24.49
C THR A 28 -14.36 -10.38 23.77
N GLU A 29 -14.99 -9.82 22.74
CA GLU A 29 -16.14 -10.40 22.05
C GLU A 29 -15.96 -10.33 20.52
N PHE A 30 -16.59 -11.28 19.82
CA PHE A 30 -16.61 -11.35 18.36
C PHE A 30 -18.06 -11.57 17.88
N PHE A 31 -18.63 -10.55 17.26
CA PHE A 31 -20.03 -10.51 16.84
C PHE A 31 -20.20 -10.83 15.36
N VAL A 32 -21.08 -11.78 15.07
CA VAL A 32 -21.54 -12.11 13.71
C VAL A 32 -22.84 -11.39 13.41
N HIS A 33 -22.87 -10.78 12.23
CA HIS A 33 -23.99 -10.03 11.67
C HIS A 33 -24.36 -10.55 10.28
N TYR A 34 -25.57 -10.23 9.84
CA TYR A 34 -26.03 -10.38 8.45
C TYR A 34 -26.61 -9.05 7.95
N ASP A 35 -27.05 -8.95 6.70
CA ASP A 35 -27.54 -7.71 6.10
C ASP A 35 -29.00 -7.38 6.49
N GLY A 36 -29.82 -8.38 6.84
CA GLY A 36 -31.19 -8.16 7.30
C GLY A 36 -32.23 -9.12 6.71
N GLY A 37 -33.46 -8.63 6.56
CA GLY A 37 -34.64 -9.46 6.21
C GLY A 37 -34.73 -9.90 4.74
N HIS A 38 -33.86 -9.43 3.86
CA HIS A 38 -33.91 -9.73 2.43
C HIS A 38 -32.65 -10.42 1.94
N GLU A 39 -32.82 -11.28 0.94
CA GLU A 39 -31.73 -11.95 0.27
C GLU A 39 -30.75 -10.96 -0.36
N ILE A 40 -29.45 -11.23 -0.19
CA ILE A 40 -28.36 -10.46 -0.76
C ILE A 40 -27.73 -11.24 -1.90
N THR A 41 -27.71 -10.62 -3.07
CA THR A 41 -27.07 -11.17 -4.29
C THR A 41 -25.84 -10.36 -4.72
N ARG A 42 -25.60 -9.21 -4.07
CA ARG A 42 -24.44 -8.36 -4.34
C ARG A 42 -23.18 -9.00 -3.80
N THR A 43 -22.12 -8.99 -4.61
CA THR A 43 -20.78 -9.48 -4.26
C THR A 43 -19.73 -8.41 -4.51
N GLY A 44 -18.47 -8.67 -4.16
CA GLY A 44 -17.38 -7.78 -4.54
C GLY A 44 -17.42 -6.44 -3.80
N TYR A 45 -16.93 -5.39 -4.45
CA TYR A 45 -16.99 -4.05 -3.89
C TYR A 45 -18.41 -3.45 -3.84
N ALA A 46 -19.39 -4.03 -4.55
CA ALA A 46 -20.76 -3.54 -4.57
C ALA A 46 -21.46 -3.71 -3.22
N ILE A 47 -21.17 -4.80 -2.49
CA ILE A 47 -21.72 -5.00 -1.15
C ILE A 47 -21.16 -3.97 -0.16
N MET A 48 -19.85 -3.69 -0.21
CA MET A 48 -19.23 -2.71 0.68
C MET A 48 -19.82 -1.31 0.51
N ARG A 49 -20.03 -0.89 -0.74
CA ARG A 49 -20.62 0.42 -1.04
C ARG A 49 -22.08 0.52 -0.64
N ALA A 50 -22.85 -0.56 -0.80
CA ALA A 50 -24.22 -0.59 -0.33
C ALA A 50 -24.31 -0.34 1.19
N ILE A 51 -23.50 -1.07 1.94
CA ILE A 51 -23.42 -0.94 3.39
C ILE A 51 -22.92 0.46 3.79
N GLU A 52 -21.89 0.98 3.13
CA GLU A 52 -21.36 2.31 3.42
C GLU A 52 -22.39 3.41 3.13
N ALA A 53 -23.13 3.32 2.02
CA ALA A 53 -24.17 4.29 1.67
C ALA A 53 -25.31 4.32 2.71
N VAL A 54 -25.79 3.15 3.15
CA VAL A 54 -26.84 3.05 4.17
C VAL A 54 -26.35 3.65 5.49
N HIS A 55 -25.17 3.27 5.97
CA HIS A 55 -24.65 3.76 7.24
C HIS A 55 -24.35 5.27 7.23
N ILE A 56 -23.82 5.81 6.13
CA ILE A 56 -23.65 7.27 5.98
C ILE A 56 -25.01 7.97 5.99
N GLY A 57 -26.01 7.40 5.31
CA GLY A 57 -27.38 7.93 5.33
C GLY A 57 -28.01 7.93 6.72
N GLN A 58 -27.57 7.04 7.61
CA GLN A 58 -27.95 6.99 9.03
C GLN A 58 -27.12 7.94 9.91
N GLY A 59 -26.26 8.77 9.32
CA GLY A 59 -25.39 9.71 10.04
C GLY A 59 -24.15 9.06 10.64
N TRP A 60 -23.82 7.81 10.29
CA TRP A 60 -22.61 7.17 10.79
C TRP A 60 -21.40 7.63 9.99
N SER A 61 -20.22 7.48 10.59
CA SER A 61 -18.96 7.86 9.97
C SER A 61 -18.61 7.10 8.68
N GLY A 62 -19.26 5.97 8.42
CA GLY A 62 -18.99 5.06 7.32
C GLY A 62 -19.50 3.67 7.71
N VAL A 63 -18.95 2.61 7.12
CA VAL A 63 -19.27 1.21 7.49
C VAL A 63 -19.17 1.03 9.01
N GLY A 64 -20.25 0.56 9.65
CA GLY A 64 -20.33 0.35 11.11
C GLY A 64 -19.67 -0.93 11.60
N TYR A 65 -19.52 -1.93 10.73
CA TYR A 65 -18.87 -3.20 11.02
C TYR A 65 -17.34 -3.08 10.96
N ASN A 66 -16.62 -3.91 11.72
CA ASN A 66 -15.17 -3.98 11.62
C ASN A 66 -14.77 -4.65 10.30
N PHE A 67 -15.48 -5.70 9.91
CA PHE A 67 -15.25 -6.46 8.68
C PHE A 67 -16.56 -6.86 8.00
N VAL A 68 -16.46 -7.18 6.71
CA VAL A 68 -17.57 -7.69 5.89
C VAL A 68 -17.06 -8.86 5.06
N ILE A 69 -17.87 -9.90 4.90
CA ILE A 69 -17.57 -11.10 4.11
C ILE A 69 -18.66 -11.30 3.06
N ASP A 70 -18.28 -11.43 1.79
CA ASP A 70 -19.21 -11.84 0.74
C ASP A 70 -19.32 -13.37 0.60
N GLN A 71 -20.30 -13.84 -0.17
CA GLN A 71 -20.52 -15.27 -0.39
C GLN A 71 -19.38 -15.98 -1.16
N ALA A 72 -18.48 -15.25 -1.80
CA ALA A 72 -17.27 -15.84 -2.39
C ALA A 72 -16.17 -16.09 -1.33
N GLY A 73 -16.38 -15.65 -0.09
CA GLY A 73 -15.40 -15.73 0.99
C GLY A 73 -14.41 -14.56 0.98
N THR A 74 -14.66 -13.50 0.22
CA THR A 74 -13.80 -12.31 0.22
C THR A 74 -14.02 -11.52 1.51
N LEU A 75 -12.94 -11.17 2.18
CA LEU A 75 -12.95 -10.36 3.39
C LEU A 75 -12.58 -8.91 3.10
N TYR A 76 -13.45 -7.98 3.49
CA TYR A 76 -13.27 -6.55 3.33
C TYR A 76 -13.09 -5.84 4.67
N GLU A 77 -12.21 -4.85 4.70
CA GLU A 77 -12.00 -3.96 5.83
C GLU A 77 -13.13 -2.93 5.92
N GLY A 78 -13.91 -2.96 7.00
CA GLY A 78 -14.82 -1.89 7.39
C GLY A 78 -14.09 -0.89 8.29
N ARG A 79 -14.34 -0.96 9.60
CA ARG A 79 -13.60 -0.22 10.64
C ARG A 79 -12.28 -0.90 11.05
N GLY A 80 -12.04 -2.12 10.59
CA GLY A 80 -10.80 -2.86 10.83
C GLY A 80 -10.57 -3.15 12.32
N TRP A 81 -9.32 -3.42 12.67
CA TRP A 81 -8.95 -3.95 13.99
C TRP A 81 -9.03 -2.92 15.14
N ARG A 82 -8.71 -1.65 14.85
CA ARG A 82 -8.38 -0.64 15.88
C ARG A 82 -9.38 0.50 16.01
N LEU A 83 -10.49 0.47 15.28
CA LEU A 83 -11.55 1.46 15.40
C LEU A 83 -12.80 0.86 16.08
N GLN A 84 -13.46 1.67 16.88
CA GLN A 84 -14.71 1.32 17.54
C GLN A 84 -15.78 0.97 16.52
N GLY A 85 -16.53 -0.12 16.74
CA GLY A 85 -17.69 -0.48 15.92
C GLY A 85 -18.85 0.52 16.05
N ALA A 86 -19.89 0.33 15.23
CA ALA A 86 -21.23 0.89 15.46
C ALA A 86 -22.32 -0.19 15.30
N HIS A 87 -21.94 -1.46 15.48
CA HIS A 87 -22.73 -2.63 15.12
C HIS A 87 -23.65 -3.13 16.24
N CYS A 88 -23.31 -2.89 17.51
CA CYS A 88 -24.08 -3.39 18.65
C CYS A 88 -23.97 -2.41 19.85
N PRO A 89 -25.05 -1.71 20.22
CA PRO A 89 -25.07 -0.83 21.39
C PRO A 89 -24.55 -1.53 22.65
N GLY A 90 -23.74 -0.84 23.46
CA GLY A 90 -23.09 -1.43 24.65
C GLY A 90 -21.86 -2.32 24.36
N HIS A 91 -21.70 -2.81 23.13
CA HIS A 91 -20.64 -3.76 22.76
C HIS A 91 -19.67 -3.24 21.68
N ASN A 92 -19.81 -1.97 21.25
CA ASN A 92 -19.00 -1.40 20.17
C ASN A 92 -17.50 -1.26 20.48
N VAL A 93 -17.14 -1.22 21.78
CA VAL A 93 -15.75 -1.18 22.28
C VAL A 93 -15.21 -2.59 22.50
N SER A 94 -15.91 -3.44 23.25
CA SER A 94 -15.48 -4.81 23.56
C SER A 94 -15.57 -5.77 22.37
N GLY A 95 -16.48 -5.52 21.44
CA GLY A 95 -16.79 -6.40 20.32
C GLY A 95 -16.12 -5.98 19.01
N LEU A 96 -15.36 -6.90 18.42
CA LEU A 96 -15.09 -6.89 16.97
C LEU A 96 -16.28 -7.49 16.24
N SER A 97 -16.63 -6.96 15.06
CA SER A 97 -17.74 -7.47 14.26
C SER A 97 -17.36 -7.93 12.86
N VAL A 98 -18.10 -8.90 12.36
CA VAL A 98 -18.11 -9.28 10.96
C VAL A 98 -19.55 -9.37 10.46
N GLN A 99 -19.86 -8.70 9.35
CA GLN A 99 -21.10 -8.87 8.62
C GLN A 99 -20.91 -9.88 7.48
N PHE A 100 -21.83 -10.82 7.34
CA PHE A 100 -21.91 -11.71 6.20
C PHE A 100 -22.97 -11.17 5.23
N ALA A 101 -22.61 -11.09 3.94
CA ALA A 101 -23.46 -10.58 2.86
C ALA A 101 -24.57 -11.58 2.49
N ILE A 102 -25.43 -11.86 3.46
CA ILE A 102 -26.64 -12.68 3.33
C ILE A 102 -27.77 -11.98 4.06
N GLY A 103 -29.01 -12.34 3.74
CA GLY A 103 -30.18 -11.94 4.50
C GLY A 103 -31.38 -12.83 4.23
N GLY A 104 -32.49 -12.51 4.87
CA GLY A 104 -33.67 -13.38 4.87
C GLY A 104 -33.33 -14.77 5.39
N ASP A 105 -33.67 -15.80 4.61
CA ASP A 105 -33.40 -17.21 4.93
C ASP A 105 -32.17 -17.78 4.20
N GLN A 106 -31.35 -16.94 3.57
CA GLN A 106 -30.18 -17.40 2.84
C GLN A 106 -29.20 -18.15 3.75
N LYS A 107 -28.67 -19.25 3.21
CA LYS A 107 -27.62 -20.02 3.86
C LYS A 107 -26.26 -19.42 3.50
N PRO A 108 -25.35 -19.21 4.47
CA PRO A 108 -23.98 -18.79 4.16
C PRO A 108 -23.24 -19.89 3.39
N SER A 109 -22.49 -19.49 2.37
CA SER A 109 -21.60 -20.40 1.63
C SER A 109 -20.50 -20.96 2.54
N ALA A 110 -19.98 -22.14 2.17
CA ALA A 110 -18.85 -22.73 2.87
C ALA A 110 -17.60 -21.82 2.86
N ALA A 111 -17.36 -21.10 1.76
CA ALA A 111 -16.26 -20.15 1.64
C ALA A 111 -16.40 -18.98 2.63
N ALA A 112 -17.60 -18.41 2.75
CA ALA A 112 -17.86 -17.33 3.71
C ALA A 112 -17.65 -17.82 5.15
N LEU A 113 -18.15 -19.01 5.50
CA LEU A 113 -17.97 -19.59 6.84
C LEU A 113 -16.49 -19.86 7.16
N ALA A 114 -15.73 -20.41 6.20
CA ALA A 114 -14.30 -20.66 6.35
C ALA A 114 -13.52 -19.35 6.58
N THR A 115 -13.82 -18.30 5.80
CA THR A 115 -13.23 -16.97 6.00
C THR A 115 -13.62 -16.37 7.35
N GLY A 116 -14.88 -16.51 7.77
CA GLY A 116 -15.36 -16.03 9.07
C GLY A 116 -14.64 -16.69 10.24
N ARG A 117 -14.42 -18.00 10.17
CA ARG A 117 -13.64 -18.73 11.17
C ARG A 117 -12.16 -18.31 11.15
N ALA A 118 -11.54 -18.20 9.98
CA ALA A 118 -10.17 -17.71 9.87
C ALA A 118 -10.00 -16.30 10.46
N LEU A 119 -10.99 -15.42 10.26
CA LEU A 119 -11.02 -14.08 10.83
C LEU A 119 -11.13 -14.12 12.37
N TYR A 120 -11.97 -15.00 12.91
CA TYR A 120 -12.09 -15.22 14.35
C TYR A 120 -10.76 -15.67 14.97
N GLU A 121 -10.05 -16.62 14.35
CA GLU A 121 -8.76 -17.07 14.85
C GLU A 121 -7.69 -15.97 14.79
N GLU A 122 -7.67 -15.19 13.71
CA GLU A 122 -6.79 -14.02 13.61
C GLU A 122 -7.13 -12.97 14.68
N ALA A 123 -8.42 -12.77 14.99
CA ALA A 123 -8.84 -11.89 16.07
C ALA A 123 -8.35 -12.39 17.45
N CYS A 124 -8.46 -13.70 17.71
CA CYS A 124 -7.96 -14.30 18.94
C CYS A 124 -6.43 -14.17 19.05
N ARG A 125 -5.71 -14.45 17.96
CA ARG A 125 -4.25 -14.30 17.89
C ARG A 125 -3.81 -12.86 18.15
N ARG A 126 -4.48 -11.87 17.54
CA ARG A 126 -4.16 -10.44 17.71
C ARG A 126 -4.45 -9.90 19.10
N THR A 127 -5.48 -10.43 19.75
CA THR A 127 -5.89 -9.99 21.10
C THR A 127 -5.20 -10.78 22.21
N GLY A 128 -4.52 -11.89 21.86
CA GLY A 128 -3.85 -12.77 22.81
C GLY A 128 -4.83 -13.56 23.69
N ARG A 129 -6.09 -13.71 23.27
CA ARG A 129 -7.13 -14.42 24.04
C ARG A 129 -8.20 -15.00 23.13
N ARG A 130 -8.95 -15.95 23.66
CA ARG A 130 -10.17 -16.44 23.00
C ARG A 130 -11.29 -15.41 23.19
N LEU A 131 -11.87 -14.93 22.10
CA LEU A 131 -13.00 -13.99 22.15
C LEU A 131 -14.32 -14.75 22.29
N ALA A 132 -15.27 -14.20 23.02
CA ALA A 132 -16.62 -14.74 23.11
C ALA A 132 -17.31 -14.67 21.74
N GLN A 133 -17.70 -15.83 21.21
CA GLN A 133 -18.41 -15.95 19.93
C GLN A 133 -19.87 -15.58 20.16
N LYS A 134 -20.36 -14.54 19.47
CA LYS A 134 -21.72 -14.02 19.63
C LYS A 134 -22.39 -13.75 18.29
N GLY A 135 -23.70 -13.97 18.22
CA GLY A 135 -24.55 -13.34 17.23
C GLY A 135 -25.00 -11.97 17.72
N HIS A 136 -25.40 -11.06 16.83
CA HIS A 136 -25.93 -9.75 17.24
C HIS A 136 -27.07 -9.88 18.28
N ARG A 137 -27.95 -10.88 18.12
CA ARG A 137 -29.02 -11.17 19.08
C ARG A 137 -28.59 -11.44 20.53
N ASP A 138 -27.31 -11.77 20.77
CA ASP A 138 -26.77 -12.01 22.11
C ASP A 138 -26.40 -10.71 22.83
N GLY A 139 -26.37 -9.57 22.13
CA GLY A 139 -26.07 -8.25 22.67
C GLY A 139 -27.16 -7.20 22.42
N PHE A 140 -28.15 -7.49 21.56
CA PHE A 140 -29.24 -6.58 21.24
C PHE A 140 -30.51 -7.36 20.84
N ALA A 141 -31.69 -6.81 21.12
CA ALA A 141 -32.95 -7.43 20.70
C ALA A 141 -33.16 -7.31 19.18
N THR A 142 -32.74 -8.32 18.42
CA THR A 142 -32.82 -8.34 16.94
C THR A 142 -32.88 -9.76 16.38
N ALA A 143 -33.39 -9.89 15.15
CA ALA A 143 -33.34 -11.15 14.40
C ALA A 143 -31.92 -11.45 13.85
N CYS A 144 -31.03 -10.46 13.79
CA CYS A 144 -29.65 -10.64 13.34
C CYS A 144 -28.89 -11.63 14.25
N PRO A 145 -28.10 -12.59 13.72
CA PRO A 145 -27.63 -12.74 12.32
C PRO A 145 -28.45 -13.70 11.46
N GLY A 146 -29.74 -13.91 11.77
CA GLY A 146 -30.54 -14.95 11.13
C GLY A 146 -30.25 -16.36 11.67
N LYS A 147 -31.12 -17.32 11.33
CA LYS A 147 -31.09 -18.67 11.96
C LYS A 147 -29.84 -19.48 11.61
N HIS A 148 -29.37 -19.38 10.36
CA HIS A 148 -28.26 -20.18 9.85
C HIS A 148 -26.91 -19.77 10.43
N LEU A 149 -26.59 -18.47 10.40
CA LEU A 149 -25.36 -17.97 11.03
C LEU A 149 -25.41 -18.12 12.54
N TYR A 150 -26.57 -17.91 13.17
CA TYR A 150 -26.69 -18.09 14.62
C TYR A 150 -26.43 -19.54 15.03
N ALA A 151 -27.01 -20.53 14.33
CA ALA A 151 -26.70 -21.94 14.57
C ALA A 151 -25.20 -22.25 14.40
N TRP A 152 -24.56 -21.69 13.38
CA TRP A 152 -23.10 -21.83 13.18
C TRP A 152 -22.28 -21.20 14.32
N VAL A 153 -22.69 -20.03 14.83
CA VAL A 153 -22.07 -19.39 16.02
C VAL A 153 -22.21 -20.30 17.24
N GLN A 154 -23.41 -20.80 17.52
CA GLN A 154 -23.70 -21.67 18.67
C GLN A 154 -22.92 -23.00 18.60
N ALA A 155 -22.65 -23.50 17.39
CA ALA A 155 -21.79 -24.66 17.18
C ALA A 155 -20.28 -24.35 17.36
N GLY A 156 -19.91 -23.14 17.78
CA GLY A 156 -18.51 -22.75 18.02
C GLY A 156 -17.77 -22.30 16.76
N MET A 157 -18.49 -21.87 15.71
CA MET A 157 -17.95 -21.48 14.41
C MET A 157 -17.07 -22.57 13.77
N PRO A 158 -17.58 -23.79 13.55
CA PRO A 158 -16.79 -24.88 12.97
C PRO A 158 -16.18 -24.46 11.63
N SER A 159 -14.91 -24.84 11.41
CA SER A 159 -14.09 -24.46 10.26
C SER A 159 -14.36 -25.34 9.04
N GLY A 160 -14.30 -24.75 7.86
CA GLY A 160 -13.85 -25.43 6.64
C GLY A 160 -12.41 -25.04 6.30
N ASP A 161 -11.81 -25.68 5.30
CA ASP A 161 -10.48 -25.31 4.81
C ASP A 161 -10.50 -23.88 4.25
N TYR A 162 -9.83 -22.94 4.93
CA TYR A 162 -9.70 -21.58 4.43
C TYR A 162 -8.84 -21.56 3.16
N LYS A 163 -9.41 -21.00 2.10
CA LYS A 163 -8.71 -20.65 0.87
C LYS A 163 -8.98 -19.17 0.61
N PRO A 164 -7.96 -18.34 0.36
CA PRO A 164 -8.17 -16.97 -0.08
C PRO A 164 -9.12 -16.97 -1.28
N ALA A 165 -10.14 -16.12 -1.22
CA ALA A 165 -11.06 -15.97 -2.35
C ALA A 165 -10.27 -15.47 -3.58
N PRO A 166 -10.59 -15.94 -4.80
CA PRO A 166 -10.06 -15.32 -6.01
C PRO A 166 -10.42 -13.83 -6.02
N ASN A 167 -9.56 -13.00 -6.64
CA ASN A 167 -9.72 -11.54 -6.75
C ASN A 167 -11.21 -11.15 -6.87
N PRO A 168 -11.76 -10.30 -5.98
CA PRO A 168 -13.19 -10.09 -5.74
C PRO A 168 -14.07 -9.71 -6.94
N GLY A 169 -13.48 -9.47 -8.12
CA GLY A 169 -14.21 -9.46 -9.38
C GLY A 169 -15.52 -8.67 -9.34
N GLY A 170 -15.47 -7.45 -8.80
CA GLY A 170 -16.62 -6.54 -8.71
C GLY A 170 -16.21 -5.17 -9.21
N SER A 171 -16.95 -4.62 -10.19
CA SER A 171 -16.65 -3.31 -10.76
C SER A 171 -16.66 -2.20 -9.69
N LEU A 172 -15.61 -1.38 -9.66
CA LEU A 172 -15.66 -0.06 -9.05
C LEU A 172 -16.65 0.81 -9.86
N PRO A 173 -17.59 1.58 -9.25
CA PRO A 173 -18.52 2.42 -9.98
C PRO A 173 -17.71 3.59 -10.52
N GLY A 174 -17.38 3.45 -11.80
CA GLY A 174 -16.56 4.38 -12.56
C GLY A 174 -16.52 4.08 -14.06
N GLY A 175 -17.45 3.30 -14.64
CA GLY A 175 -17.70 3.28 -16.09
C GLY A 175 -16.74 2.49 -17.00
N SER A 176 -17.34 1.64 -17.84
CA SER A 176 -16.87 1.20 -19.17
C SER A 176 -15.63 0.30 -19.26
N SER A 177 -15.88 -0.96 -19.68
CA SER A 177 -14.94 -2.01 -20.13
C SER A 177 -13.90 -2.41 -19.08
N ALA A 178 -13.72 -3.70 -18.83
CA ALA A 178 -12.69 -4.19 -17.89
C ALA A 178 -11.36 -3.50 -18.20
N ALA A 179 -10.95 -2.57 -17.33
CA ALA A 179 -9.73 -1.80 -17.47
C ALA A 179 -8.57 -2.79 -17.68
N ALA A 180 -7.70 -2.53 -18.64
CA ALA A 180 -6.61 -3.45 -18.91
C ALA A 180 -5.73 -3.65 -17.67
N ARG A 181 -5.51 -4.92 -17.29
CA ARG A 181 -4.74 -5.32 -16.10
C ARG A 181 -3.42 -6.02 -16.41
N TYR A 182 -2.84 -5.75 -17.57
CA TYR A 182 -1.49 -6.22 -17.91
C TYR A 182 -0.45 -5.13 -17.66
N GLN A 183 0.82 -5.52 -17.66
CA GLN A 183 1.95 -4.63 -17.42
C GLN A 183 2.83 -4.52 -18.66
N VAL A 184 3.52 -3.39 -18.78
CA VAL A 184 4.55 -3.15 -19.80
C VAL A 184 5.79 -2.56 -19.14
N THR A 185 6.94 -2.72 -19.80
CA THR A 185 8.19 -2.07 -19.37
C THR A 185 8.60 -1.05 -20.41
N ILE A 186 8.77 0.20 -19.99
CA ILE A 186 9.26 1.30 -20.83
C ILE A 186 10.48 1.90 -20.13
N ASN A 187 11.63 1.97 -20.80
CA ASN A 187 12.90 2.47 -20.25
C ASN A 187 13.27 1.88 -18.87
N GLY A 188 13.03 0.57 -18.70
CA GLY A 188 13.36 -0.17 -17.47
C GLY A 188 12.42 0.09 -16.29
N LEU A 189 11.31 0.80 -16.50
CA LEU A 189 10.26 1.04 -15.51
C LEU A 189 8.98 0.30 -15.91
N VAL A 190 8.35 -0.34 -14.93
CA VAL A 190 7.10 -1.10 -15.13
C VAL A 190 5.90 -0.17 -15.00
N TYR A 191 4.96 -0.27 -15.93
CA TYR A 191 3.69 0.48 -15.97
C TYR A 191 2.50 -0.48 -16.15
N GLY A 192 1.28 -0.01 -15.93
CA GLY A 192 0.06 -0.83 -15.95
C GLY A 192 -0.28 -1.43 -14.58
N TYR A 193 -1.41 -2.13 -14.50
CA TYR A 193 -2.02 -2.52 -13.22
C TYR A 193 -1.05 -3.24 -12.28
N GLY A 194 -1.01 -2.80 -11.02
CA GLY A 194 -0.13 -3.35 -9.98
C GLY A 194 1.33 -2.90 -10.06
N ALA A 195 1.72 -2.12 -11.08
CA ALA A 195 3.04 -1.48 -11.10
C ALA A 195 3.23 -0.57 -9.88
N LYS A 196 4.46 -0.48 -9.36
CA LYS A 196 4.76 0.29 -8.14
C LYS A 196 5.98 1.18 -8.32
N GLY A 197 5.92 2.40 -7.80
CA GLY A 197 7.06 3.30 -7.69
C GLY A 197 6.71 4.77 -7.89
N LYS A 198 7.69 5.65 -7.67
CA LYS A 198 7.53 7.11 -7.85
C LYS A 198 7.14 7.49 -9.28
N HIS A 199 7.57 6.70 -10.26
CA HIS A 199 7.21 6.92 -11.67
C HIS A 199 5.72 6.69 -11.94
N VAL A 200 5.06 5.83 -11.16
CA VAL A 200 3.60 5.63 -11.23
C VAL A 200 2.88 6.87 -10.70
N THR A 201 3.26 7.37 -9.51
CA THR A 201 2.70 8.60 -8.95
C THR A 201 2.83 9.77 -9.92
N ARG A 202 4.01 9.91 -10.54
CA ARG A 202 4.27 10.96 -11.54
C ARG A 202 3.33 10.87 -12.76
N VAL A 203 2.99 9.66 -13.22
CA VAL A 203 2.01 9.48 -14.31
C VAL A 203 0.64 9.95 -13.86
N GLY A 204 0.19 9.53 -12.68
CA GLY A 204 -1.11 9.94 -12.16
C GLY A 204 -1.21 11.45 -11.90
N GLU A 205 -0.15 12.08 -11.38
CA GLU A 205 -0.09 13.55 -11.22
C GLU A 205 -0.16 14.28 -12.56
N ALA A 206 0.52 13.76 -13.58
CA ALA A 206 0.47 14.31 -14.92
C ALA A 206 -0.93 14.15 -15.56
N LEU A 207 -1.61 13.02 -15.33
CA LEU A 207 -3.00 12.82 -15.76
C LEU A 207 -3.94 13.85 -15.11
N VAL A 208 -3.84 14.05 -13.80
CA VAL A 208 -4.63 15.09 -13.09
C VAL A 208 -4.35 16.47 -13.68
N LYS A 209 -3.07 16.83 -13.86
CA LYS A 209 -2.67 18.11 -14.45
C LYS A 209 -3.20 18.30 -15.87
N ALA A 210 -3.30 17.22 -16.64
CA ALA A 210 -3.86 17.22 -17.99
C ALA A 210 -5.40 17.17 -18.04
N GLY A 211 -6.09 17.16 -16.90
CA GLY A 211 -7.56 17.11 -16.81
C GLY A 211 -8.16 15.70 -16.80
N PHE A 212 -7.35 14.65 -16.76
CA PHE A 212 -7.76 13.24 -16.76
C PHE A 212 -7.67 12.63 -15.36
N GLY A 213 -8.23 13.30 -14.35
CA GLY A 213 -8.15 12.86 -12.95
C GLY A 213 -9.45 12.28 -12.37
N LYS A 214 -10.53 12.23 -13.15
CA LYS A 214 -11.90 12.01 -12.64
C LYS A 214 -12.10 10.68 -11.90
N HIS A 215 -11.28 9.67 -12.18
CA HIS A 215 -11.36 8.37 -11.51
C HIS A 215 -10.52 8.29 -10.22
N TYR A 216 -9.71 9.32 -9.92
CA TYR A 216 -9.00 9.40 -8.64
C TYR A 216 -9.91 9.99 -7.55
N THR A 217 -10.09 9.24 -6.46
CA THR A 217 -10.88 9.70 -5.30
C THR A 217 -10.03 10.37 -4.23
N SER A 218 -8.75 9.99 -4.11
CA SER A 218 -7.79 10.54 -3.14
C SER A 218 -6.52 11.08 -3.79
N GLY A 219 -6.55 11.28 -5.11
CA GLY A 219 -5.38 11.57 -5.93
C GLY A 219 -4.55 10.33 -6.29
N PRO A 220 -3.54 10.50 -7.14
CA PRO A 220 -2.69 9.42 -7.63
C PRO A 220 -1.70 8.91 -6.57
N GLY A 221 -1.43 7.60 -6.57
CA GLY A 221 -0.59 6.93 -5.59
C GLY A 221 0.65 6.25 -6.19
N PRO A 222 1.49 5.59 -5.37
CA PRO A 222 2.67 4.87 -5.85
C PRO A 222 2.36 3.48 -6.41
N VAL A 223 1.09 3.09 -6.50
CA VAL A 223 0.64 1.80 -7.02
C VAL A 223 -0.38 2.07 -8.12
N TRP A 224 -0.20 1.45 -9.27
CA TRP A 224 -1.08 1.59 -10.42
C TRP A 224 -2.35 0.78 -10.17
N THR A 225 -3.49 1.45 -10.20
CA THR A 225 -4.82 0.91 -9.93
C THR A 225 -5.70 0.95 -11.17
N ASP A 226 -6.94 0.47 -11.06
CA ASP A 226 -7.93 0.63 -12.13
C ASP A 226 -8.21 2.13 -12.41
N ALA A 227 -8.11 3.02 -11.40
CA ALA A 227 -8.27 4.45 -11.60
C ALA A 227 -7.19 5.03 -12.52
N ASP A 228 -5.93 4.60 -12.37
CA ASP A 228 -4.85 5.00 -13.27
C ASP A 228 -5.12 4.51 -14.69
N THR A 229 -5.57 3.25 -14.86
CA THR A 229 -5.92 2.68 -16.16
C THR A 229 -7.10 3.43 -16.82
N GLU A 230 -8.17 3.72 -16.08
CA GLU A 230 -9.36 4.43 -16.61
C GLU A 230 -9.03 5.88 -17.00
N ASN A 231 -8.30 6.60 -16.14
CA ASN A 231 -7.82 7.94 -16.43
C ASN A 231 -6.86 7.96 -17.64
N TYR A 232 -5.95 7.00 -17.72
CA TYR A 232 -5.01 6.89 -18.84
C TYR A 232 -5.70 6.50 -20.15
N ALA A 233 -6.72 5.64 -20.09
CA ALA A 233 -7.55 5.30 -21.24
C ALA A 233 -8.31 6.53 -21.77
N ALA A 234 -8.86 7.36 -20.87
CA ALA A 234 -9.49 8.63 -21.25
C ALA A 234 -8.48 9.58 -21.90
N PHE A 235 -7.25 9.67 -21.38
CA PHE A 235 -6.17 10.43 -21.99
C PHE A 235 -5.81 9.90 -23.38
N GLN A 236 -5.66 8.58 -23.56
CA GLN A 236 -5.39 7.98 -24.87
C GLN A 236 -6.50 8.28 -25.89
N LYS A 237 -7.77 8.19 -25.47
CA LYS A 237 -8.92 8.55 -26.33
C LYS A 237 -8.87 10.01 -26.75
N SER A 238 -8.42 10.91 -25.88
CA SER A 238 -8.24 12.33 -26.22
C SER A 238 -7.16 12.58 -27.27
N LEU A 239 -6.22 11.64 -27.43
CA LEU A 239 -5.21 11.65 -28.51
C LEU A 239 -5.70 11.00 -29.81
N GLY A 240 -6.97 10.57 -29.88
CA GLY A 240 -7.54 9.89 -31.04
C GLY A 240 -7.28 8.38 -31.09
N HIS A 241 -6.72 7.78 -30.05
CA HIS A 241 -6.53 6.32 -30.00
C HIS A 241 -7.85 5.59 -29.78
N THR A 242 -7.97 4.38 -30.33
CA THR A 242 -9.13 3.51 -30.21
C THR A 242 -8.72 2.05 -29.97
N GLY A 243 -9.68 1.22 -29.54
CA GLY A 243 -9.44 -0.21 -29.28
C GLY A 243 -8.29 -0.44 -28.28
N LYS A 244 -7.40 -1.40 -28.58
CA LYS A 244 -6.24 -1.72 -27.73
C LYS A 244 -5.25 -0.55 -27.56
N ALA A 245 -5.24 0.44 -28.45
CA ALA A 245 -4.38 1.61 -28.29
C ALA A 245 -4.89 2.61 -27.25
N ALA A 246 -6.11 2.42 -26.74
CA ALA A 246 -6.79 3.27 -25.76
C ALA A 246 -7.34 2.47 -24.57
N ASP A 247 -6.65 1.40 -24.19
CA ASP A 247 -7.06 0.45 -23.15
C ASP A 247 -6.60 0.83 -21.73
N GLY A 248 -5.83 1.91 -21.60
CA GLY A 248 -5.34 2.44 -20.33
C GLY A 248 -3.95 1.97 -19.92
N VAL A 249 -3.28 1.12 -20.70
CA VAL A 249 -1.87 0.78 -20.46
C VAL A 249 -0.96 1.72 -21.27
N PRO A 250 0.07 2.33 -20.66
CA PRO A 250 0.97 3.23 -21.37
C PRO A 250 1.70 2.59 -22.55
N GLY A 251 1.75 3.31 -23.67
CA GLY A 251 2.74 3.08 -24.73
C GLY A 251 3.77 4.19 -24.73
N GLU A 252 4.94 3.98 -25.34
CA GLU A 252 6.02 4.98 -25.34
C GLU A 252 5.56 6.35 -25.88
N ALA A 253 4.82 6.36 -26.99
CA ALA A 253 4.35 7.59 -27.61
C ALA A 253 3.36 8.36 -26.71
N SER A 254 2.35 7.68 -26.16
CA SER A 254 1.35 8.33 -25.28
C SER A 254 1.98 8.76 -23.96
N LEU A 255 2.90 7.96 -23.40
CA LEU A 255 3.58 8.28 -22.15
C LEU A 255 4.50 9.50 -22.30
N LYS A 256 5.25 9.56 -23.42
CA LYS A 256 6.07 10.73 -23.76
C LYS A 256 5.21 11.97 -23.98
N LYS A 257 4.04 11.82 -24.61
CA LYS A 257 3.09 12.92 -24.81
C LYS A 257 2.56 13.47 -23.47
N LEU A 258 2.28 12.59 -22.51
CA LEU A 258 1.80 12.97 -21.18
C LEU A 258 2.90 13.63 -20.33
N LEU A 259 4.10 13.06 -20.31
CA LEU A 259 5.18 13.45 -19.39
C LEU A 259 6.20 14.43 -20.00
N GLY A 260 6.12 14.69 -21.30
CA GLY A 260 7.10 15.46 -22.10
C GLY A 260 8.40 14.69 -22.39
N THR A 261 8.84 13.84 -21.45
CA THR A 261 10.01 12.96 -21.57
C THR A 261 9.69 11.59 -20.99
N LEU A 262 10.34 10.54 -21.49
CA LEU A 262 10.18 9.19 -20.92
C LEU A 262 11.08 9.04 -19.70
N PRO A 263 10.50 8.76 -18.50
CA PRO A 263 11.30 8.43 -17.33
C PRO A 263 12.13 7.19 -17.61
N SER A 264 13.33 7.14 -17.05
CA SER A 264 14.20 5.97 -17.12
C SER A 264 14.47 5.48 -15.71
N LYS A 265 14.65 4.17 -15.55
CA LYS A 265 15.19 3.65 -14.29
C LYS A 265 16.57 4.28 -14.10
N VAL A 266 16.73 5.11 -13.07
CA VAL A 266 18.03 5.65 -12.70
C VAL A 266 18.89 4.48 -12.27
N THR A 267 19.75 4.01 -13.15
CA THR A 267 20.86 3.16 -12.76
C THR A 267 21.82 4.05 -11.98
N ALA A 268 22.14 3.65 -10.74
CA ALA A 268 23.22 4.32 -10.02
C ALA A 268 24.43 4.30 -10.94
N LYS A 269 25.04 5.48 -11.17
CA LYS A 269 26.30 5.52 -11.92
C LYS A 269 27.26 4.55 -11.22
N PRO A 270 27.92 3.64 -11.96
CA PRO A 270 28.87 2.72 -11.34
C PRO A 270 29.88 3.53 -10.55
N LYS A 271 30.08 3.15 -9.29
CA LYS A 271 31.07 3.81 -8.43
C LYS A 271 32.43 3.65 -9.10
N PRO A 272 33.28 4.70 -9.13
CA PRO A 272 34.63 4.55 -9.64
C PRO A 272 35.34 3.44 -8.84
N PRO A 273 36.06 2.51 -9.50
CA PRO A 273 36.83 1.50 -8.79
C PRO A 273 37.88 2.18 -7.92
N PHE A 274 38.23 1.56 -6.78
CA PHE A 274 39.30 2.07 -5.94
C PHE A 274 40.64 1.94 -6.71
N PRO A 275 41.37 3.04 -6.96
CA PRO A 275 42.51 3.04 -7.88
C PRO A 275 43.80 2.45 -7.30
N GLY A 276 43.74 1.96 -6.05
CA GLY A 276 44.90 1.50 -5.29
C GLY A 276 45.37 2.55 -4.29
N ARG A 277 45.85 2.08 -3.13
CA ARG A 277 46.30 2.94 -2.03
C ARG A 277 47.58 3.70 -2.39
N ASP A 278 48.40 3.14 -3.27
CA ASP A 278 49.65 3.71 -3.79
C ASP A 278 49.46 4.99 -4.61
N LYS A 279 48.22 5.31 -5.00
CA LYS A 279 47.85 6.54 -5.71
C LYS A 279 47.70 7.75 -4.79
N PHE A 280 47.71 7.55 -3.47
CA PHE A 280 47.48 8.60 -2.47
C PHE A 280 48.67 8.73 -1.52
N GLY A 281 48.81 9.91 -0.93
CA GLY A 281 49.91 10.22 -0.02
C GLY A 281 50.97 11.18 -0.61
N PRO A 282 51.96 11.57 0.21
CA PRO A 282 52.96 12.57 -0.16
C PRO A 282 53.66 12.27 -1.49
N GLY A 283 53.85 13.32 -2.30
CA GLY A 283 54.52 13.24 -3.61
C GLY A 283 53.66 12.67 -4.76
N LYS A 284 52.44 12.20 -4.49
CA LYS A 284 51.55 11.68 -5.55
C LYS A 284 50.82 12.83 -6.26
N SER A 285 50.66 12.67 -7.58
CA SER A 285 49.85 13.55 -8.41
C SER A 285 49.12 12.72 -9.48
N ASN A 286 47.78 12.74 -9.49
CA ASN A 286 46.95 12.02 -10.45
C ASN A 286 45.47 12.48 -10.37
N THR A 287 44.67 12.07 -11.34
CA THR A 287 43.24 12.43 -11.43
C THR A 287 42.38 11.85 -10.31
N SER A 288 42.79 10.73 -9.68
CA SER A 288 42.05 10.12 -8.58
C SER A 288 42.10 10.96 -7.30
N ILE A 289 43.18 11.73 -7.10
CA ILE A 289 43.29 12.69 -5.99
C ILE A 289 42.29 13.83 -6.19
N THR A 290 42.23 14.40 -7.39
CA THR A 290 41.22 15.42 -7.74
C THR A 290 39.80 14.90 -7.49
N LEU A 291 39.52 13.67 -7.95
CA LEU A 291 38.21 13.03 -7.82
C LEU A 291 37.83 12.79 -6.35
N LEU A 292 38.77 12.31 -5.53
CA LEU A 292 38.59 12.15 -4.09
C LEU A 292 38.26 13.50 -3.43
N GLY A 293 39.07 14.52 -3.70
CA GLY A 293 38.92 15.84 -3.08
C GLY A 293 37.60 16.52 -3.46
N GLN A 294 37.18 16.41 -4.72
CA GLN A 294 35.87 16.90 -5.17
C GLN A 294 34.71 16.18 -4.46
N GLN A 295 34.83 14.86 -4.28
CA GLN A 295 33.81 14.08 -3.61
C GLN A 295 33.75 14.38 -2.09
N LEU A 296 34.89 14.60 -1.45
CA LEU A 296 34.96 15.08 -0.06
C LEU A 296 34.22 16.41 0.11
N VAL A 297 34.48 17.39 -0.77
CA VAL A 297 33.77 18.69 -0.75
C VAL A 297 32.26 18.47 -0.94
N ARG A 298 31.86 17.65 -1.92
CA ARG A 298 30.44 17.32 -2.16
C ARG A 298 29.75 16.68 -0.96
N LYS A 299 30.48 15.90 -0.18
CA LYS A 299 30.00 15.25 1.05
C LYS A 299 30.09 16.13 2.30
N GLY A 300 30.56 17.38 2.17
CA GLY A 300 30.68 18.34 3.27
C GLY A 300 32.02 18.29 4.03
N TYR A 301 33.00 17.53 3.55
CA TYR A 301 34.32 17.37 4.17
C TYR A 301 35.38 18.17 3.42
N GLY A 302 35.10 19.43 3.07
CA GLY A 302 36.01 20.27 2.28
C GLY A 302 36.77 21.33 3.08
N LYS A 303 36.55 21.43 4.40
CA LYS A 303 36.92 22.61 5.21
C LYS A 303 38.41 22.96 5.22
N HIS A 304 39.29 21.99 4.95
CA HIS A 304 40.74 22.22 4.92
C HIS A 304 41.26 22.70 3.56
N TYR A 305 40.42 22.77 2.52
CA TYR A 305 40.83 23.32 1.22
C TYR A 305 40.70 24.85 1.22
N THR A 306 41.78 25.54 0.86
CA THR A 306 41.80 27.00 0.67
C THR A 306 41.50 27.42 -0.76
N SER A 307 41.90 26.61 -1.74
CA SER A 307 41.75 26.89 -3.18
C SER A 307 41.00 25.78 -3.93
N GLY A 308 40.38 24.86 -3.19
CA GLY A 308 39.73 23.67 -3.72
C GLY A 308 40.68 22.49 -3.98
N PRO A 309 40.14 21.31 -4.30
CA PRO A 309 40.93 20.10 -4.55
C PRO A 309 41.61 20.13 -5.92
N GLY A 310 42.80 19.54 -6.00
CA GLY A 310 43.61 19.45 -7.22
C GLY A 310 44.27 18.07 -7.38
N PRO A 311 45.05 17.85 -8.46
CA PRO A 311 45.62 16.54 -8.77
C PRO A 311 46.78 16.15 -7.85
N LYS A 312 47.45 17.10 -7.19
CA LYS A 312 48.58 16.86 -6.30
C LYS A 312 48.09 16.63 -4.89
N TRP A 313 48.49 15.52 -4.28
CA TRP A 313 48.14 15.20 -2.89
C TRP A 313 48.69 16.27 -1.94
N SER A 314 47.83 16.73 -1.05
CA SER A 314 48.13 17.76 -0.07
C SER A 314 47.73 17.35 1.34
N ASP A 315 48.20 18.11 2.32
CA ASP A 315 47.77 17.98 3.71
C ASP A 315 46.26 18.25 3.89
N ALA A 316 45.66 19.06 3.02
CA ALA A 316 44.23 19.32 3.03
C ALA A 316 43.45 18.05 2.67
N ASP A 317 43.88 17.28 1.67
CA ASP A 317 43.26 16.01 1.29
C ASP A 317 43.29 15.02 2.47
N ARG A 318 44.46 14.87 3.10
CA ARG A 318 44.64 13.98 4.26
C ARG A 318 43.72 14.35 5.41
N LYS A 319 43.68 15.62 5.79
CA LYS A 319 42.87 16.09 6.94
C LYS A 319 41.37 15.97 6.67
N ASN A 320 40.93 16.37 5.48
CA ASN A 320 39.53 16.25 5.07
C ASN A 320 39.09 14.77 5.02
N LEU A 321 39.93 13.87 4.51
CA LEU A 321 39.63 12.45 4.46
C LEU A 321 39.63 11.81 5.86
N ARG A 322 40.54 12.22 6.74
CA ARG A 322 40.53 11.80 8.14
C ARG A 322 39.25 12.20 8.85
N ASP A 323 38.80 13.43 8.64
CA ASP A 323 37.52 13.90 9.21
C ASP A 323 36.34 13.06 8.69
N PHE A 324 36.37 12.70 7.40
CA PHE A 324 35.40 11.76 6.83
C PHE A 324 35.47 10.38 7.50
N GLN A 325 36.67 9.80 7.65
CA GLN A 325 36.84 8.49 8.29
C GLN A 325 36.38 8.49 9.75
N LEU A 326 36.71 9.53 10.52
CA LEU A 326 36.27 9.68 11.92
C LEU A 326 34.74 9.80 12.04
N ALA A 327 34.08 10.44 11.07
CA ALA A 327 32.62 10.56 11.05
C ALA A 327 31.89 9.25 10.72
N HIS A 328 32.59 8.23 10.23
CA HIS A 328 32.00 6.94 9.88
C HIS A 328 32.47 5.87 10.87
N ARG A 329 31.55 5.37 11.71
CA ARG A 329 31.82 4.32 12.71
C ARG A 329 32.58 3.11 12.14
N ASP A 330 32.26 2.74 10.90
CA ASP A 330 32.85 1.62 10.17
C ASP A 330 34.30 1.82 9.72
N LEU A 331 34.82 3.05 9.83
CA LEU A 331 36.16 3.49 9.43
C LEU A 331 36.97 4.08 10.60
N ALA A 332 36.38 4.25 11.78
CA ALA A 332 36.97 5.00 12.88
C ALA A 332 38.31 4.43 13.39
N GLY A 333 38.54 3.12 13.24
CA GLY A 333 39.81 2.46 13.58
C GLY A 333 40.94 2.63 12.56
N ASP A 334 40.67 3.25 11.40
CA ASP A 334 41.60 3.40 10.26
C ASP A 334 41.58 4.85 9.72
N ALA A 335 41.40 5.81 10.63
CA ALA A 335 41.29 7.24 10.32
C ALA A 335 42.67 7.91 10.12
N ASP A 336 43.50 7.32 9.25
CA ASP A 336 44.85 7.79 8.94
C ASP A 336 44.88 8.92 7.89
N GLY A 337 43.74 9.23 7.27
CA GLY A 337 43.62 10.20 6.19
C GLY A 337 44.11 9.70 4.83
N ILE A 338 44.26 8.38 4.65
CA ILE A 338 44.62 7.74 3.38
C ILE A 338 43.50 6.75 3.00
N PRO A 339 42.97 6.81 1.76
CA PRO A 339 41.81 5.99 1.41
C PRO A 339 42.21 4.52 1.26
N GLY A 340 41.43 3.64 1.90
CA GLY A 340 41.35 2.22 1.57
C GLY A 340 40.08 1.88 0.76
N PRO A 341 39.91 0.62 0.29
CA PRO A 341 38.75 0.21 -0.50
C PRO A 341 37.40 0.56 0.14
N LYS A 342 37.27 0.34 1.45
CA LYS A 342 36.05 0.63 2.22
C LYS A 342 35.79 2.14 2.35
N THR A 343 36.85 2.92 2.59
CA THR A 343 36.76 4.40 2.62
C THR A 343 36.28 4.92 1.27
N TRP A 344 36.85 4.42 0.16
CA TRP A 344 36.45 4.79 -1.19
C TRP A 344 34.99 4.40 -1.48
N GLN A 345 34.58 3.18 -1.14
CA GLN A 345 33.21 2.72 -1.36
C GLN A 345 32.15 3.59 -0.67
N LEU A 346 32.43 4.05 0.55
CA LEU A 346 31.57 4.93 1.35
C LEU A 346 31.60 6.37 0.83
N LEU A 347 32.77 6.85 0.42
CA LEU A 347 32.90 8.20 -0.13
C LEU A 347 32.09 8.35 -1.44
N PHE A 348 32.02 7.29 -2.25
CA PHE A 348 31.26 7.24 -3.51
C PHE A 348 29.90 6.54 -3.42
N SER A 349 29.37 6.24 -2.22
CA SER A 349 27.97 5.81 -2.01
C SER A 349 27.01 6.98 -1.98
#